data_AF-A0A959NS82-F1
#
_entry.id   AF-A0A959NS82-F1
#
_cell.length_a   1.000
_cell.length_b   1.000
_cell.length_c   1.000
_cell.angle_alpha   90.00
_cell.angle_beta   90.00
_cell.angle_gamma   90.00
#
_symmetry.space_group_name_H-M   'P 1'
#
loop_
_entity.id
_entity.type
_entity.pdbx_description
1 polymer ?
#
loop_
_entity_poly.entity_id
_entity_poly.type
_entity_poly.pdbx_seq_one_letter_code
_entity_poly.pdbx_strand_id
1 'polypeptide(L)'
;MSLSEKIFEAGVVGAGGAGFPTHIKANSKVEFILANGAECEPLIHKDAELMENHAPEIVAGMKLMYESVNAKKGFFGIKSKNSKAISAIEKEIPNSGIEMSYLG
;
A
#
# COMPACT_ATOMS: atom_id res chain seq x y z
N MET A 1 -9.47 17.22 10.85
CA MET A 1 -8.05 16.87 10.66
C MET A 1 -7.93 15.92 9.48
N SER A 2 -7.20 16.33 8.45
CA SER A 2 -6.94 15.58 7.22
C SER A 2 -6.07 14.33 7.48
N LEU A 3 -6.03 13.39 6.53
CA LEU A 3 -5.14 12.23 6.64
C LEU A 3 -3.66 12.65 6.70
N SER A 4 -3.27 13.62 5.87
CA SER A 4 -1.91 14.18 5.88
C SER A 4 -1.51 14.70 7.26
N GLU A 5 -2.37 15.49 7.91
CA GLU A 5 -2.11 16.00 9.27
C GLU A 5 -1.91 14.86 10.27
N LYS A 6 -2.72 13.78 10.17
CA LYS A 6 -2.62 12.63 11.09
C LYS A 6 -1.31 11.89 10.91
N ILE A 7 -0.89 11.71 9.66
CA ILE A 7 0.38 11.06 9.31
C ILE A 7 1.56 11.90 9.79
N PHE A 8 1.47 13.24 9.68
CA PHE A 8 2.50 14.15 10.15
C PHE A 8 2.67 14.09 11.68
N GLU A 9 1.58 14.22 12.43
CA GLU A 9 1.60 14.16 13.90
C GLU A 9 2.10 12.80 14.42
N ALA A 10 1.78 11.72 13.72
CA ALA A 10 2.26 10.38 14.07
C ALA A 10 3.73 10.11 13.68
N GLY A 11 4.40 11.02 12.96
CA GLY A 11 5.78 10.88 12.55
C GLY A 11 6.02 9.77 11.51
N VAL A 12 5.01 9.42 10.71
CA VAL A 12 5.09 8.30 9.76
C VAL A 12 5.87 8.69 8.50
N VAL A 13 6.86 7.85 8.15
CA VAL A 13 7.70 7.98 6.96
C VAL A 13 7.60 6.75 6.06
N GLY A 14 8.09 6.86 4.82
CA GLY A 14 8.06 5.75 3.86
C GLY A 14 8.92 4.57 4.31
N ALA A 15 8.26 3.44 4.63
CA ALA A 15 8.88 2.20 5.11
C ALA A 15 9.55 1.32 4.02
N GLY A 16 9.77 1.88 2.82
CA GLY A 16 10.44 1.20 1.70
C GLY A 16 11.94 1.49 1.61
N GLY A 17 12.54 2.11 2.63
CA GLY A 17 13.98 2.37 2.74
C GLY A 17 14.39 3.83 2.63
N ALA A 18 13.78 4.60 1.71
CA ALA A 18 14.16 6.00 1.48
C ALA A 18 13.70 6.98 2.58
N GLY A 19 12.75 6.61 3.43
CA GLY A 19 12.30 7.46 4.54
C GLY A 19 11.58 8.75 4.12
N PHE A 20 11.10 8.86 2.87
CA PHE A 20 10.40 10.06 2.41
C PHE A 20 9.15 10.34 3.27
N PRO A 21 8.88 11.59 3.67
CA PRO A 21 7.75 11.90 4.55
C PRO A 21 6.40 11.51 3.95
N THR A 22 5.65 10.63 4.62
CA THR A 22 4.41 10.06 4.06
C THR A 22 3.30 11.10 3.96
N HIS A 23 3.25 12.08 4.87
CA HIS A 23 2.24 13.14 4.86
C HIS A 23 2.29 13.98 3.58
N ILE A 24 3.50 14.23 3.04
CA ILE A 24 3.68 14.93 1.75
C ILE A 24 3.02 14.13 0.62
N LYS A 25 3.19 12.80 0.61
CA LYS A 25 2.52 11.92 -0.36
C LYS A 25 1.00 11.97 -0.20
N ALA A 26 0.51 11.90 1.04
CA ALA A 26 -0.92 11.93 1.33
C ALA A 26 -1.60 13.25 0.96
N ASN A 27 -0.86 14.37 0.95
CA ASN A 27 -1.36 15.69 0.57
C ASN A 27 -1.25 15.99 -0.94
N SER A 28 -0.81 15.02 -1.74
CA SER A 28 -0.65 15.18 -3.19
C SER A 28 -1.96 14.85 -3.94
N LYS A 29 -2.07 15.28 -5.20
CA LYS A 29 -3.13 14.81 -6.11
C LYS A 29 -2.51 14.00 -7.23
N VAL A 30 -2.98 12.78 -7.44
CA VAL A 30 -2.44 11.87 -8.46
C VAL A 30 -3.56 11.14 -9.17
N GLU A 31 -3.32 10.71 -10.40
CA GLU A 31 -4.29 9.87 -11.13
C GLU A 31 -4.23 8.40 -10.66
N PHE A 32 -3.02 7.93 -10.33
CA PHE A 32 -2.74 6.55 -9.96
C PHE A 32 -2.03 6.46 -8.61
N ILE A 33 -2.37 5.43 -7.84
CA ILE A 33 -1.67 5.05 -6.61
C ILE A 33 -1.25 3.58 -6.67
N LEU A 34 -0.07 3.26 -6.13
CA LEU A 34 0.49 1.92 -6.12
C LEU A 34 0.96 1.57 -4.70
N ALA A 35 0.47 0.45 -4.18
CA ALA A 35 1.09 -0.26 -3.07
C ALA A 35 2.17 -1.19 -3.63
N ASN A 36 3.42 -0.99 -3.20
CA ASN A 36 4.57 -1.75 -3.69
C ASN A 36 4.89 -2.90 -2.72
N GLY A 37 4.52 -4.12 -3.10
CA GLY A 37 4.87 -5.39 -2.46
C GLY A 37 5.89 -6.21 -3.25
N ALA A 38 6.79 -5.53 -3.97
CA ALA A 38 7.80 -6.19 -4.81
C ALA A 38 8.98 -6.78 -4.05
N GLU A 39 9.21 -6.40 -2.79
CA GLU A 39 10.29 -6.82 -1.86
C GLU A 39 11.36 -7.76 -2.50
N CYS A 40 12.53 -7.19 -2.84
CA CYS A 40 13.60 -7.87 -3.58
C CYS A 40 14.87 -8.07 -2.75
N GLU A 41 15.00 -7.35 -1.65
CA GLU A 41 16.18 -7.31 -0.81
C GLU A 41 16.42 -8.70 -0.19
N PRO A 42 17.62 -9.28 -0.33
CA PRO A 42 17.94 -10.57 0.28
C PRO A 42 17.67 -10.58 1.78
N LEU A 43 17.09 -11.67 2.27
CA LEU A 43 16.74 -11.92 3.69
C LEU A 43 15.57 -11.07 4.25
N ILE A 44 15.03 -10.14 3.48
CA ILE A 44 13.86 -9.34 3.87
C ILE A 44 12.60 -9.96 3.24
N HIS A 45 11.62 -10.26 4.09
CA HIS A 45 10.34 -10.90 3.71
C HIS A 45 9.15 -10.27 4.48
N LYS A 46 9.35 -9.07 5.04
CA LYS A 46 8.41 -8.47 5.99
C LYS A 46 7.10 -8.07 5.31
N ASP A 47 7.17 -7.59 4.07
CA ASP A 47 5.97 -7.09 3.38
C ASP A 47 5.06 -8.26 3.02
N ALA A 48 5.62 -9.39 2.61
CA ALA A 48 4.86 -10.62 2.37
C ALA A 48 4.17 -11.12 3.65
N GLU A 49 4.87 -11.16 4.78
CA GLU A 49 4.30 -11.59 6.08
C GLU A 49 3.21 -10.64 6.58
N LEU A 50 3.40 -9.33 6.44
CA LEU A 50 2.38 -8.35 6.80
C LEU A 50 1.15 -8.48 5.90
N MET A 51 1.32 -8.71 4.60
CA MET A 51 0.21 -8.94 3.68
C MET A 51 -0.53 -10.25 3.96
N GLU A 52 0.16 -11.31 4.40
CA GLU A 52 -0.47 -12.58 4.77
C GLU A 52 -1.29 -12.46 6.06
N ASN A 53 -0.76 -11.76 7.08
CA ASN A 53 -1.32 -11.77 8.43
C ASN A 53 -2.16 -10.53 8.80
N HIS A 54 -1.98 -9.42 8.07
CA HIS A 54 -2.62 -8.11 8.35
C HIS A 54 -3.20 -7.47 7.07
N ALA A 55 -3.71 -8.30 6.16
CA ALA A 55 -4.35 -7.83 4.91
C ALA A 55 -5.46 -6.79 5.13
N PRO A 56 -6.39 -6.95 6.11
CA PRO A 56 -7.46 -5.97 6.32
C PRO A 56 -6.93 -4.57 6.63
N GLU A 57 -5.91 -4.45 7.48
CA GLU A 57 -5.29 -3.19 7.85
C GLU A 57 -4.54 -2.56 6.67
N ILE A 58 -3.82 -3.37 5.89
CA ILE A 58 -3.09 -2.90 4.71
C ILE A 58 -4.05 -2.35 3.65
N VAL A 59 -5.14 -3.07 3.37
CA VAL A 59 -6.13 -2.62 2.39
C VAL A 59 -6.88 -1.39 2.88
N ALA A 60 -7.20 -1.30 4.19
CA ALA A 60 -7.78 -0.09 4.77
C ALA A 60 -6.84 1.12 4.64
N GLY A 61 -5.54 0.95 4.90
CA GLY A 61 -4.53 2.00 4.70
C GLY A 61 -4.44 2.46 3.25
N MET A 62 -4.45 1.52 2.29
CA MET A 62 -4.46 1.85 0.87
C MET A 62 -5.72 2.63 0.45
N LYS A 63 -6.91 2.26 0.96
CA LYS A 63 -8.16 2.99 0.71
C LYS A 63 -8.08 4.44 1.20
N LEU A 64 -7.61 4.65 2.42
CA LEU A 64 -7.43 6.00 2.98
C LEU A 64 -6.48 6.85 2.11
N MET A 65 -5.37 6.27 1.66
CA MET A 65 -4.43 6.96 0.78
C MET A 65 -5.04 7.25 -0.60
N TYR A 66 -5.74 6.29 -1.19
CA TYR A 66 -6.45 6.42 -2.47
C TYR A 66 -7.42 7.61 -2.46
N GLU A 67 -8.23 7.72 -1.41
CA GLU A 67 -9.16 8.83 -1.21
C GLU A 67 -8.44 10.15 -0.96
N SER A 68 -7.43 10.17 -0.09
CA SER A 68 -6.67 11.37 0.28
C SER A 68 -6.02 12.03 -0.93
N VAL A 69 -5.53 11.23 -1.87
CA VAL A 69 -4.85 11.74 -3.07
C VAL A 69 -5.77 11.91 -4.29
N ASN A 70 -7.07 11.64 -4.11
CA ASN A 70 -8.08 11.71 -5.16
C ASN A 70 -7.71 10.87 -6.40
N ALA A 71 -7.16 9.67 -6.17
CA ALA A 71 -6.78 8.75 -7.23
C ALA A 71 -8.02 8.23 -7.99
N LYS A 72 -7.83 7.96 -9.28
CA LYS A 72 -8.86 7.32 -10.12
C LYS A 72 -8.67 5.81 -10.19
N LYS A 73 -7.43 5.34 -10.01
CA LYS A 73 -7.09 3.92 -10.05
C LYS A 73 -5.94 3.60 -9.11
N GLY A 74 -6.08 2.48 -8.41
CA GLY A 74 -5.12 1.96 -7.45
C GLY A 74 -4.62 0.58 -7.86
N PHE A 75 -3.39 0.25 -7.46
CA PHE A 75 -2.81 -1.06 -7.72
C PHE A 75 -2.13 -1.63 -6.48
N PHE A 76 -2.27 -2.93 -6.26
CA PHE A 76 -1.42 -3.72 -5.36
C PHE A 76 -0.43 -4.52 -6.18
N GLY A 77 0.83 -4.07 -6.22
CA GLY A 77 1.90 -4.76 -6.92
C GLY A 77 2.54 -5.82 -6.04
N ILE A 78 2.26 -7.11 -6.26
CA ILE A 78 2.81 -8.21 -5.46
C ILE A 78 3.51 -9.20 -6.38
N LYS A 79 4.70 -9.70 -5.97
CA LYS A 79 5.39 -10.78 -6.71
C LYS A 79 4.56 -12.05 -6.76
N SER A 80 4.50 -12.66 -7.94
CA SER A 80 3.67 -13.84 -8.24
C SER A 80 4.00 -15.04 -7.36
N LYS A 81 5.27 -15.17 -6.92
CA LYS A 81 5.69 -16.23 -6.00
C LYS A 81 5.07 -16.14 -4.59
N ASN A 82 4.56 -14.98 -4.18
CA ASN A 82 4.00 -14.75 -2.84
C ASN A 82 2.49 -15.07 -2.82
N SER A 83 2.13 -16.29 -3.19
CA SER A 83 0.73 -16.72 -3.42
C SER A 83 -0.19 -16.50 -2.20
N LYS A 84 0.34 -16.70 -0.99
CA LYS A 84 -0.41 -16.49 0.24
C LYS A 84 -0.77 -15.02 0.49
N ALA A 85 0.21 -14.12 0.33
CA ALA A 85 -0.02 -12.68 0.41
C ALA A 85 -1.02 -12.20 -0.64
N ILE A 86 -0.91 -12.71 -1.88
CA ILE A 86 -1.88 -12.44 -2.95
C ILE A 86 -3.28 -12.85 -2.50
N SER A 87 -3.45 -14.11 -2.07
CA SER A 87 -4.75 -14.64 -1.65
C SER A 87 -5.34 -13.89 -0.45
N ALA A 88 -4.52 -13.39 0.46
CA ALA A 88 -4.98 -12.61 1.61
C ALA A 88 -5.45 -11.22 1.19
N ILE A 89 -4.67 -10.52 0.36
CA ILE A 89 -5.02 -9.18 -0.12
C ILE A 89 -6.23 -9.21 -1.06
N GLU A 90 -6.31 -10.17 -1.98
CA GLU A 90 -7.44 -10.31 -2.91
C GLU A 90 -8.79 -10.44 -2.21
N LYS A 91 -8.85 -11.09 -1.05
CA LYS A 91 -10.09 -11.23 -0.26
C LYS A 91 -10.59 -9.90 0.30
N GLU A 92 -9.68 -8.96 0.54
CA GLU A 92 -9.96 -7.68 1.19
C GLU A 92 -10.13 -6.53 0.20
N ILE A 93 -9.61 -6.69 -1.04
CA ILE A 93 -9.74 -5.68 -2.09
C ILE A 93 -11.22 -5.47 -2.41
N PRO A 94 -11.70 -4.21 -2.39
CA PRO A 94 -13.07 -3.90 -2.74
C PRO A 94 -13.27 -4.06 -4.25
N ASN A 95 -14.51 -4.28 -4.69
CA ASN A 95 -14.90 -4.27 -6.10
C ASN A 95 -14.82 -2.85 -6.75
N SER A 96 -13.94 -1.96 -6.29
CA SER A 96 -13.89 -0.57 -6.73
C SER A 96 -12.47 -0.01 -6.78
N GLY A 97 -12.06 0.44 -7.96
CA GLY A 97 -10.92 1.34 -8.21
C GLY A 97 -9.52 0.78 -7.95
N ILE A 98 -9.38 -0.25 -7.14
CA ILE A 98 -8.10 -0.86 -6.75
C ILE A 98 -8.03 -2.28 -7.32
N GLU A 99 -6.95 -2.59 -8.03
CA GLU A 99 -6.75 -3.87 -8.71
C GLU A 99 -5.43 -4.53 -8.30
N MET A 100 -5.34 -5.85 -8.47
CA MET A 100 -4.08 -6.58 -8.32
C MET A 100 -3.18 -6.37 -9.54
N SER A 101 -1.89 -6.23 -9.30
CA SER A 101 -0.84 -6.25 -10.32
C SER A 101 0.20 -7.30 -9.93
N TYR A 102 0.25 -8.37 -10.71
CA TYR A 102 1.20 -9.46 -10.51
C TYR A 102 2.56 -9.07 -11.09
N LEU A 103 3.54 -8.97 -10.20
CA LEU A 103 4.93 -8.77 -10.56
C LEU A 103 5.56 -10.15 -10.76
N GLY A 104 6.64 -10.23 -11.53
CA GLY A 104 7.26 -11.49 -11.98
C GLY A 104 7.40 -12.61 -10.94
#